data_AF-A0A2D7XFT1-F1
#
_entry.id   AF-A0A2D7XFT1-F1
#
_cell.length_a   1.000
_cell.length_b   1.000
_cell.length_c   1.000
_cell.angle_alpha   90.00
_cell.angle_beta   90.00
_cell.angle_gamma   90.00
#
_symmetry.space_group_name_H-M   'P 1'
#
loop_
_entity.id
_entity.type
_entity.pdbx_description
1 polymer ?
#
loop_
_entity_poly.entity_id
_entity_poly.type
_entity_poly.pdbx_seq_one_letter_code
_entity_poly.pdbx_strand_id
1 'polypeptide(L)' 'SIPLDQPLREARDEFERIYFEYHLGRENHSMTRVSERTGLERTHLYRKLKQLGIDASRRRQSESR' A
#
# COMPACT_ATOMS: atom_id res chain seq x y z
N SER A 1 -1.09 13.50 7.36
CA SER A 1 -2.23 14.22 6.75
C SER A 1 -1.92 14.40 5.28
N ILE A 2 -2.91 14.31 4.38
CA ILE A 2 -2.74 14.44 2.92
C ILE A 2 -3.11 15.88 2.52
N PRO A 3 -2.24 16.62 1.80
CA PRO A 3 -2.55 17.98 1.32
C PRO A 3 -3.79 18.03 0.41
N LEU A 4 -4.58 19.12 0.48
CA LEU A 4 -5.79 19.31 -0.34
C LEU A 4 -5.58 20.27 -1.52
N ASP A 5 -4.42 20.91 -1.60
CA ASP A 5 -3.98 21.86 -2.62
C ASP A 5 -3.21 21.19 -3.77
N GLN A 6 -3.20 19.86 -3.81
CA GLN A 6 -2.60 19.05 -4.88
C GLN A 6 -3.67 18.48 -5.83
N PRO A 7 -3.31 18.06 -7.05
CA PRO A 7 -4.22 17.37 -7.96
C PRO A 7 -4.87 16.14 -7.30
N LEU A 8 -6.16 15.91 -7.55
CA LEU A 8 -6.93 14.79 -6.98
C LEU A 8 -6.24 13.43 -7.17
N ARG A 9 -5.58 13.24 -8.32
CA ARG A 9 -4.82 12.02 -8.60
C ARG A 9 -3.70 11.82 -7.59
N GLU A 10 -2.93 12.85 -7.28
CA GLU A 10 -1.78 12.76 -6.36
C GLU A 10 -2.26 12.50 -4.93
N ALA A 11 -3.31 13.21 -4.49
CA ALA A 11 -3.93 12.97 -3.18
C ALA A 11 -4.44 11.53 -3.03
N ARG A 12 -5.05 10.96 -4.09
CA ARG A 12 -5.51 9.57 -4.09
C ARG A 12 -4.33 8.60 -4.05
N ASP A 13 -3.32 8.81 -4.89
CA ASP A 13 -2.16 7.92 -4.96
C ASP A 13 -1.37 7.95 -3.61
N GLU A 14 -1.30 9.10 -2.93
CA GLU A 14 -0.77 9.23 -1.56
C GLU A 14 -1.56 8.42 -0.54
N PHE A 15 -2.90 8.59 -0.52
CA PHE A 15 -3.79 7.83 0.35
C PHE A 15 -3.61 6.33 0.15
N GLU A 16 -3.66 5.90 -1.11
CA GLU A 16 -3.54 4.49 -1.47
C GLU A 16 -2.21 3.92 -1.03
N ARG A 17 -1.11 4.66 -1.18
CA ARG A 17 0.19 4.19 -0.70
C ARG A 17 0.21 3.99 0.81
N ILE A 18 -0.23 4.98 1.59
CA ILE A 18 -0.29 4.86 3.05
C ILE A 18 -1.17 3.66 3.46
N TYR A 19 -2.33 3.52 2.81
CA TYR A 19 -3.28 2.44 3.07
C TYR A 19 -2.67 1.06 2.81
N PHE A 20 -2.02 0.86 1.66
CA PHE A 20 -1.39 -0.42 1.33
C PHE A 20 -0.16 -0.71 2.19
N GLU A 21 0.70 0.27 2.45
CA GLU A 21 1.86 0.08 3.32
C GLU A 21 1.44 -0.34 4.73
N TYR A 22 0.39 0.27 5.28
CA TYR A 22 -0.20 -0.11 6.56
C TYR A 22 -0.67 -1.58 6.55
N HIS A 23 -1.46 -1.98 5.56
CA HIS A 23 -1.97 -3.35 5.49
C HIS A 23 -0.89 -4.38 5.20
N LEU A 24 0.09 -4.06 4.34
CA LEU A 24 1.28 -4.89 4.12
C LEU A 24 2.04 -5.15 5.42
N GLY A 25 2.26 -4.10 6.22
CA GLY A 25 2.90 -4.24 7.54
C GLY A 25 2.10 -5.16 8.47
N ARG A 26 0.79 -4.91 8.64
CA ARG A 26 -0.05 -5.67 9.58
C ARG A 26 -0.23 -7.13 9.19
N GLU A 27 -0.28 -7.44 7.91
CA GLU A 27 -0.50 -8.80 7.41
C GLU A 27 0.81 -9.54 7.11
N ASN A 28 1.94 -9.08 7.66
CA ASN A 28 3.27 -9.67 7.43
C ASN A 28 3.60 -9.85 5.93
N HIS A 29 3.18 -8.89 5.11
CA HIS A 29 3.35 -8.86 3.66
C HIS A 29 2.70 -10.06 2.94
N SER A 30 1.69 -10.70 3.57
CA SER A 30 0.90 -11.75 2.94
C SER A 30 -0.05 -11.16 1.90
N MET A 31 0.23 -11.38 0.62
CA MET A 31 -0.61 -10.86 -0.47
C MET A 31 -2.04 -11.41 -0.43
N THR A 32 -2.22 -12.66 -0.01
CA THR A 32 -3.54 -13.27 0.16
C THR A 32 -4.35 -12.50 1.20
N ARG A 33 -3.77 -12.29 2.39
CA ARG A 33 -4.46 -11.56 3.47
C ARG A 33 -4.71 -10.10 3.09
N VAL A 34 -3.76 -9.43 2.45
CA VAL A 34 -3.95 -8.04 2.02
C VAL A 34 -5.05 -7.94 0.96
N SER A 35 -5.09 -8.85 -0.01
CA SER A 35 -6.16 -8.95 -1.01
C SER A 35 -7.54 -9.10 -0.36
N GLU A 36 -7.68 -10.01 0.61
CA GLU A 36 -8.90 -10.20 1.39
C GLU A 36 -9.28 -8.94 2.20
N ARG A 37 -8.31 -8.32 2.88
CA ARG A 37 -8.53 -7.13 3.71
C ARG A 37 -8.94 -5.91 2.91
N THR A 38 -8.36 -5.71 1.73
CA THR A 38 -8.66 -4.55 0.88
C THR A 38 -9.79 -4.82 -0.11
N GLY A 39 -10.25 -6.06 -0.23
CA GLY A 39 -11.24 -6.48 -1.23
C GLY A 39 -10.74 -6.36 -2.68
N LEU A 40 -9.42 -6.27 -2.87
CA LEU A 40 -8.83 -6.18 -4.20
C LEU A 40 -8.43 -7.55 -4.67
N GLU A 41 -8.82 -7.86 -5.91
CA GLU A 41 -8.27 -9.01 -6.62
C GLU A 41 -6.75 -8.97 -6.64
N ARG A 42 -6.12 -10.12 -6.44
CA ARG A 42 -4.68 -10.21 -6.14
C ARG A 42 -3.83 -9.68 -7.30
N THR A 43 -4.22 -9.96 -8.54
CA THR A 43 -3.56 -9.42 -9.74
C THR A 43 -3.64 -7.89 -9.81
N HIS A 44 -4.77 -7.31 -9.39
CA HIS A 44 -4.95 -5.86 -9.34
C HIS A 44 -4.15 -5.23 -8.21
N LEU A 45 -4.06 -5.90 -7.06
CA LEU A 45 -3.21 -5.48 -5.95
C LEU A 45 -1.75 -5.36 -6.41
N TYR A 46 -1.18 -6.38 -7.06
CA TYR A 46 0.20 -6.29 -7.56
C TYR A 46 0.43 -5.13 -8.54
N ARG A 47 -0.50 -4.92 -9.49
CA ARG A 47 -0.41 -3.79 -10.43
C ARG A 47 -0.44 -2.46 -9.68
N LYS A 48 -1.31 -2.35 -8.67
CA LYS A 48 -1.46 -1.15 -7.85
C LYS A 48 -0.20 -0.85 -7.05
N LEU A 49 0.35 -1.84 -6.35
CA LEU A 49 1.60 -1.70 -5.60
C LEU A 49 2.75 -1.26 -6.51
N LYS A 50 2.87 -1.84 -7.70
CA LYS A 50 3.87 -1.44 -8.70
C LYS A 50 3.69 0.01 -9.15
N GLN A 51 2.46 0.44 -9.43
CA GLN A 51 2.16 1.82 -9.84
C GLN A 51 2.47 2.84 -8.74
N LEU A 52 2.27 2.46 -7.48
CA LEU A 52 2.54 3.29 -6.31
C LEU A 52 4.01 3.21 -5.85
N GLY A 53 4.85 2.41 -6.50
CA GLY A 53 6.25 2.23 -6.13
C GLY A 53 6.47 1.46 -4.83
N ILE A 54 5.50 0.66 -4.39
CA ILE A 54 5.54 -0.07 -3.12
C ILE A 54 6.19 -1.43 -3.33
N ASP A 55 7.28 -1.67 -2.62
CA ASP A 55 7.98 -2.96 -2.63
C ASP A 55 7.35 -3.92 -1.59
N ALA A 56 6.51 -4.83 -2.09
CA ALA A 56 5.86 -5.87 -1.28
C ALA A 56 6.83 -6.91 -0.69
N SER A 57 8.07 -6.97 -1.18
CA SER A 57 9.08 -7.93 -0.74
C SER A 57 9.95 -7.42 0.40
N ARG A 58 10.02 -6.09 0.59
CA ARG A 58 10.72 -5.48 1.71
C ARG A 58 9.88 -5.64 2.97
N ARG A 59 10.20 -6.66 3.78
CA ARG A 59 10.05 -6.54 5.24
C ARG A 59 10.84 -5.31 5.66
N ARG A 60 10.18 -4.16 5.77
CA ARG A 60 10.80 -2.96 6.32
C ARG A 60 11.30 -3.33 7.71
N GLN A 61 12.61 -3.24 7.91
CA GLN A 61 13.25 -3.13 9.21
C GLN A 61 12.76 -1.82 9.83
N SER A 62 11.54 -1.82 10.35
CA SER A 62 10.96 -0.71 11.11
C SER A 62 10.62 -1.22 12.51
N GLU A 63 11.60 -1.87 13.13
CA GLU A 63 11.76 -2.07 14.58
C GLU A 63 13.27 -2.04 14.85
N SER A 64 13.88 -0.88 14.66
CA SER A 64 15.22 -0.54 15.16
C SER A 64 15.33 0.98 15.22
N ARG A 65 14.57 1.58 16.14
CA ARG A 65 14.85 2.86 16.79
C ARG A 65 13.96 3.00 18.01
#